data_AF-A0A838L579-F1
#
_entry.id   AF-A0A838L579-F1
#
_cell.length_a   1.000
_cell.length_b   1.000
_cell.length_c   1.000
_cell.angle_alpha   90.00
_cell.angle_beta   90.00
_cell.angle_gamma   90.00
#
_symmetry.space_group_name_H-M   'P 1'
#
loop_
_entity.id
_entity.type
_entity.pdbx_description
1 polymer ?
#
loop_
_entity_poly.entity_id
_entity_poly.type
_entity_poly.pdbx_seq_one_letter_code
_entity_poly.pdbx_strand_id
1 'polypeptide(L)' 'MHIDFEIHGRVEVPDGTCLVPGMSNLFELPSGAVISVHPVIEMATSMVADDHRDLTYGEAAALGVQLDLYDRSSFPG' A
#
# COMPACT_ATOMS: atom_id res chain seq x y z
N MET A 1 21.47 -0.44 -7.95
CA MET A 1 21.35 -0.43 -6.48
C MET A 1 20.04 -1.08 -6.15
N HIS A 2 19.99 -1.93 -5.13
CA HIS A 2 18.78 -2.64 -4.71
C HIS A 2 18.49 -2.28 -3.25
N ILE A 3 17.21 -2.13 -2.93
CA ILE A 3 16.75 -1.77 -1.58
C ILE A 3 15.79 -2.88 -1.14
N ASP A 4 16.24 -3.71 -0.21
CA ASP A 4 15.41 -4.69 0.47
C ASP A 4 14.86 -4.07 1.75
N PHE A 5 13.54 -4.11 1.94
CA PHE A 5 12.89 -3.61 3.15
C PHE A 5 11.63 -4.42 3.47
N GLU A 6 11.25 -4.44 4.75
CA GLU A 6 10.05 -5.12 5.26
C GLU A 6 9.30 -4.16 6.17
N ILE A 7 7.98 -4.05 5.99
CA ILE A 7 7.12 -3.16 6.78
C ILE A 7 6.17 -4.02 7.62
N HIS A 8 6.25 -3.86 8.94
CA HIS A 8 5.31 -4.45 9.91
C HIS A 8 4.50 -3.34 10.58
N GLY A 9 3.20 -3.57 10.74
CA GLY A 9 2.32 -2.57 11.34
C GLY A 9 1.04 -3.17 11.90
N ARG A 10 0.38 -2.38 12.76
CA ARG A 10 -0.95 -2.65 13.29
C ARG A 10 -1.73 -1.33 13.28
N VAL A 11 -3.02 -1.42 12.98
CA VAL A 11 -3.98 -0.32 13.11
C VAL A 11 -5.16 -0.80 13.94
N GLU A 12 -5.65 0.04 14.84
CA GLU A 12 -6.93 -0.20 15.52
C GLU A 12 -8.06 0.29 14.61
N VAL A 13 -9.10 -0.53 14.46
CA VAL A 13 -10.27 -0.21 13.64
C VAL A 13 -11.53 -0.27 14.49
N PRO A 14 -12.61 0.44 14.13
CA PRO A 14 -13.87 0.36 14.85
C PRO A 14 -14.46 -1.06 14.89
N ASP A 15 -15.17 -1.38 15.97
CA ASP A 15 -15.92 -2.63 16.08
C ASP A 15 -16.91 -2.79 14.92
N GLY A 16 -16.96 -3.99 14.35
CA GLY A 16 -17.78 -4.29 13.16
C GLY A 16 -17.07 -4.03 11.82
N THR A 17 -15.79 -3.67 11.84
CA THR A 17 -14.95 -3.66 10.63
C THR A 17 -14.78 -5.09 10.10
N CYS A 18 -14.99 -5.28 8.80
CA CYS A 18 -14.95 -6.58 8.13
C CYS A 18 -13.91 -6.59 7.00
N LEU A 19 -13.23 -7.72 6.79
CA LEU A 19 -12.39 -7.91 5.60
C LEU A 19 -13.30 -8.01 4.36
N VAL A 20 -12.92 -7.35 3.27
CA VAL A 20 -13.62 -7.46 1.99
C VAL A 20 -13.31 -8.84 1.37
N PRO A 21 -14.33 -9.66 1.03
CA PRO A 21 -14.11 -11.00 0.50
C PRO A 21 -13.20 -11.00 -0.75
N GLY A 22 -12.17 -11.85 -0.73
CA GLY A 22 -11.21 -11.99 -1.83
C GLY A 22 -10.14 -10.88 -1.90
N MET A 23 -10.14 -9.93 -0.97
CA MET A 23 -9.18 -8.82 -0.92
C MET A 23 -8.50 -8.79 0.46
N SER A 24 -7.28 -9.32 0.56
CA SER A 24 -6.55 -9.47 1.84
C SER A 24 -6.19 -8.14 2.52
N ASN A 25 -6.27 -7.04 1.79
CA ASN A 25 -5.81 -5.73 2.23
C ASN A 25 -6.90 -4.65 2.20
N LEU A 26 -8.17 -5.02 1.98
CA LEU A 26 -9.32 -4.11 2.01
C LEU A 26 -10.25 -4.46 3.16
N PHE A 27 -10.68 -3.45 3.91
CA PHE A 27 -11.54 -3.59 5.07
C PHE A 27 -12.71 -2.61 4.96
N GLU A 28 -13.93 -3.09 5.12
CA GLU A 28 -15.14 -2.26 5.18
C GLU A 28 -15.43 -1.87 6.63
N LEU A 29 -15.53 -0.57 6.89
CA LEU A 29 -15.92 0.00 8.17
C LEU A 29 -17.43 -0.10 8.40
N PRO A 30 -17.91 -0.01 9.65
CA PRO A 30 -19.35 0.02 9.95
C PRO A 30 -20.13 1.15 9.26
N SER A 31 -19.45 2.22 8.85
CA SER A 31 -20.05 3.32 8.09
C SER A 31 -20.29 2.99 6.61
N GLY A 32 -19.78 1.86 6.12
CA GLY A 32 -19.71 1.51 4.69
C GLY A 32 -18.50 2.10 3.95
N ALA A 33 -17.64 2.87 4.64
CA ALA A 33 -16.38 3.32 4.04
C ALA A 33 -15.36 2.17 3.96
N VAL A 34 -14.48 2.19 2.97
CA VAL A 34 -13.45 1.15 2.78
C VAL A 34 -12.07 1.72 3.09
N ILE A 35 -11.30 1.00 3.90
CA ILE A 35 -9.88 1.24 4.13
C ILE A 35 -9.09 0.22 3.32
N SER A 36 -7.99 0.66 2.69
CA SER A 36 -6.99 -0.25 2.13
C SER A 36 -5.67 -0.07 2.86
N VAL A 37 -5.03 -1.19 3.22
CA VAL A 37 -3.70 -1.19 3.83
C VAL A 37 -2.70 -1.71 2.80
N HIS A 38 -1.86 -0.85 2.26
CA HIS A 38 -0.81 -1.25 1.34
C HIS A 38 0.40 -0.34 1.47
N PRO A 39 1.62 -0.83 1.20
CA PRO A 39 2.78 0.02 1.10
C PRO A 39 2.63 0.98 -0.08
N VAL A 40 3.01 2.23 0.13
CA VAL A 40 3.13 3.26 -0.90
C VAL A 40 4.58 3.69 -1.04
N ILE A 41 4.99 4.02 -2.27
CA ILE A 41 6.23 4.76 -2.50
C ILE A 41 5.84 6.20 -2.76
N GLU A 42 6.38 7.10 -1.96
CA GLU A 42 6.21 8.53 -2.14
C GLU A 42 7.44 9.16 -2.80
N MET A 43 7.21 10.26 -3.51
CA MET A 43 8.26 11.10 -4.08
C MET A 43 8.05 12.56 -3.68
N ALA A 44 9.14 13.22 -3.32
CA ALA A 44 9.23 14.66 -3.08
C ALA A 44 10.15 15.31 -4.11
N THR A 45 9.98 16.62 -4.36
CA THR A 45 10.82 17.32 -5.35
C THR A 45 12.25 17.57 -4.85
N SER A 46 12.47 17.56 -3.54
CA SER A 46 13.78 17.67 -2.92
C SER A 46 13.79 17.07 -1.51
N MET A 47 14.99 16.95 -0.91
CA MET A 47 15.16 16.41 0.44
C MET A 47 14.49 17.21 1.57
N VAL A 48 14.10 18.46 1.32
CA VAL A 48 13.55 19.37 2.34
C VAL A 48 12.14 19.85 1.99
N ALA A 49 11.58 19.35 0.89
CA ALA A 49 10.23 19.71 0.48
C ALA A 49 9.22 18.85 1.24
N ASP A 50 8.13 19.47 1.66
CA ASP A 50 6.97 18.81 2.30
C ASP A 50 5.88 18.51 1.25
N ASP A 51 6.31 18.26 0.00
CA ASP A 51 5.43 18.04 -1.16
C ASP A 51 5.34 16.56 -1.55
N HIS A 52 5.45 15.70 -0.54
CA HIS A 52 5.32 14.26 -0.69
C HIS A 52 4.01 13.89 -1.38
N ARG A 53 4.13 13.06 -2.41
CA ARG A 53 2.98 12.45 -3.07
C ARG A 53 3.23 10.98 -3.33
N ASP A 54 2.16 10.21 -3.32
CA ASP A 54 2.18 8.82 -3.76
C ASP A 54 2.55 8.73 -5.24
N LEU A 55 3.39 7.75 -5.55
CA LEU A 55 3.63 7.29 -6.91
C LEU A 55 2.61 6.22 -7.28
N THR A 56 2.01 6.37 -8.46
CA THR A 56 1.31 5.26 -9.10
C THR A 56 2.32 4.16 -9.52
N TYR A 57 1.84 2.93 -9.70
CA TYR A 57 2.68 1.84 -10.23
C TYR A 57 3.34 2.18 -11.57
N GLY A 58 2.62 2.91 -12.44
CA GLY A 58 3.15 3.34 -13.73
C GLY A 58 4.28 4.36 -13.60
N GLU A 59 4.14 5.33 -12.68
CA GLU A 59 5.18 6.32 -12.41
C GLU A 59 6.41 5.68 -11.76
N ALA A 60 6.21 4.79 -10.79
CA ALA A 60 7.31 4.03 -10.19
C ALA A 60 8.05 3.22 -11.27
N ALA A 61 7.33 2.50 -12.13
CA ALA A 61 7.92 1.75 -13.23
C ALA A 61 8.68 2.64 -14.22
N ALA A 62 8.16 3.83 -14.54
CA ALA A 62 8.83 4.79 -15.43
C ALA A 62 10.16 5.32 -14.85
N LEU A 63 10.31 5.31 -13.52
CA LEU A 63 11.56 5.62 -12.82
C LEU A 63 12.50 4.41 -12.69
N GLY A 64 12.12 3.26 -13.26
CA GLY A 64 12.85 2.00 -13.10
C GLY A 64 12.70 1.38 -11.70
N VAL A 65 11.73 1.85 -10.91
CA VAL A 65 11.40 1.29 -9.60
C VAL A 65 10.38 0.18 -9.79
N GLN A 66 10.84 -1.06 -9.66
CA GLN A 66 9.97 -2.23 -9.64
C GLN A 66 9.55 -2.54 -8.20
N LEU A 67 8.23 -2.57 -7.98
CA LEU A 67 7.63 -2.95 -6.71
C LEU A 67 7.24 -4.43 -6.74
N ASP A 68 8.11 -5.27 -6.21
CA ASP A 68 7.79 -6.67 -5.98
C ASP A 68 7.21 -6.82 -4.57
N LEU A 69 5.88 -6.79 -4.48
CA LEU A 69 5.17 -7.08 -3.24
C LEU A 69 5.10 -8.59 -3.09
N TYR A 70 5.99 -9.15 -2.27
CA TYR A 70 6.11 -10.59 -2.03
C TYR A 70 4.79 -11.28 -1.65
N ASP A 71 3.79 -10.54 -1.14
CA ASP A 71 2.55 -11.10 -0.60
C ASP A 71 1.26 -10.83 -1.41
N ARG A 72 1.36 -10.31 -2.64
CA ARG A 72 0.17 -10.25 -3.54
C ARG A 72 -0.19 -11.60 -4.19
N SER A 73 0.57 -12.66 -3.89
CA SER A 73 0.44 -13.99 -4.49
C SER A 73 -0.30 -15.02 -3.61
N SER A 74 -1.42 -14.62 -3.01
CA SER A 74 -2.49 -15.57 -2.63
C SER A 74 -3.58 -15.69 -3.72
N PHE A 75 -3.19 -15.55 -4.98
CA PHE A 75 -3.94 -16.10 -6.12
C PHE A 75 -3.14 -17.25 -6.73
N PRO A 76 -3.55 -18.52 -6.53
CA PRO A 76 -3.13 -19.58 -7.44
C PRO A 76 -3.83 -19.33 -8.79
N GLY A 77 -3.07 -19.42 -9.87
CA GLY A 77 -3.63 -19.54 -11.22
C GLY A 77 -4.48 -20.81 -11.37
#